data_AF-A0A258RQS2-F1
#
_entry.id   AF-A0A258RQS2-F1
#
_cell.length_a   1.000
_cell.length_b   1.000
_cell.length_c   1.000
_cell.angle_alpha   90.00
_cell.angle_beta   90.00
_cell.angle_gamma   90.00
#
_symmetry.space_group_name_H-M   'P 1'
#
loop_
_entity.id
_entity.type
_entity.pdbx_description
1 polymer ?
#
loop_
_entity_poly.entity_id
_entity_poly.type
_entity_poly.pdbx_seq_one_letter_code
_entity_poly.pdbx_strand_id
1 'polypeptide(L)'
;MPNSHPILQSSLETRARQIVKALGGHWSRKSGMCRCPAHDDRTPSLSVGVAQSAILFHCFAGCSSEEVLAGFKRHGIQPRDLFDGRGSVVVPAEKPFGPDANALRLWQQAVPLSDTLGEHYLAKRSISLRSCELRFLDRTPLGRKPDVRFLPALIAAVRMDIGIVC
;
A
#
# COMPACT_ATOMS: atom_id res chain seq x y z
N MET A 1 -29.88 15.83 -3.00
CA MET A 1 -29.64 15.58 -4.44
C MET A 1 -28.90 14.26 -4.56
N PRO A 2 -29.44 13.21 -5.19
CA PRO A 2 -28.78 11.91 -5.21
C PRO A 2 -27.72 11.88 -6.33
N ASN A 3 -26.49 11.57 -5.90
CA ASN A 3 -25.26 11.54 -6.66
C ASN A 3 -25.25 10.42 -7.73
N SER A 4 -25.00 10.81 -8.99
CA SER A 4 -24.91 9.97 -10.19
C SER A 4 -23.59 9.18 -10.28
N HIS A 5 -23.18 8.49 -9.21
CA HIS A 5 -21.88 7.80 -9.11
C HIS A 5 -21.78 6.30 -9.47
N PRO A 6 -22.84 5.46 -9.57
CA PRO A 6 -22.66 4.01 -9.73
C PRO A 6 -22.30 3.54 -11.15
N ILE A 7 -22.64 4.28 -12.20
CA ILE A 7 -22.50 3.83 -13.60
C ILE A 7 -21.07 4.07 -14.16
N LEU A 8 -20.31 5.00 -13.60
CA LEU A 8 -18.99 5.35 -14.13
C LEU A 8 -17.86 4.50 -13.56
N GLN A 9 -17.96 4.15 -12.27
CA GLN A 9 -17.06 3.19 -11.66
C GLN A 9 -17.12 1.84 -12.39
N SER A 10 -18.29 1.42 -12.88
CA SER A 10 -18.43 0.16 -13.62
C SER A 10 -17.74 0.17 -14.99
N SER A 11 -17.59 1.33 -15.66
CA SER A 11 -16.87 1.44 -16.94
C SER A 11 -15.35 1.35 -16.76
N LEU A 12 -14.80 2.06 -15.78
CA LEU A 12 -13.36 1.99 -15.47
C LEU A 12 -12.97 0.61 -14.94
N GLU A 13 -13.80 0.00 -14.10
CA GLU A 13 -13.57 -1.35 -13.59
C GLU A 13 -13.60 -2.41 -14.69
N THR A 14 -14.52 -2.28 -15.65
CA THR A 14 -14.53 -3.13 -16.85
C THR A 14 -13.22 -3.01 -17.63
N ARG A 15 -12.75 -1.78 -17.89
CA ARG A 15 -11.48 -1.54 -18.58
C ARG A 15 -10.27 -2.06 -17.80
N ALA A 16 -10.21 -1.83 -16.49
CA ALA A 16 -9.14 -2.34 -15.64
C ALA A 16 -9.08 -3.87 -15.65
N ARG A 17 -10.24 -4.54 -15.61
CA ARG A 17 -10.32 -6.01 -15.76
C ARG A 17 -9.83 -6.49 -17.12
N GLN A 18 -10.16 -5.77 -18.20
CA GLN A 18 -9.67 -6.10 -19.54
C GLN A 18 -8.14 -5.99 -19.63
N ILE A 19 -7.55 -4.93 -19.06
CA ILE A 19 -6.09 -4.76 -18.98
C ILE A 19 -5.46 -5.93 -18.22
N VAL A 20 -5.99 -6.26 -17.04
CA VAL A 20 -5.48 -7.36 -16.22
C VAL A 20 -5.56 -8.69 -16.98
N LYS A 21 -6.68 -8.97 -17.65
CA LYS A 21 -6.86 -10.19 -18.46
C LYS A 21 -5.90 -10.22 -19.65
N ALA A 22 -5.75 -9.12 -20.38
CA ALA A 22 -4.87 -9.02 -21.55
C ALA A 22 -3.40 -9.24 -21.18
N LEU A 23 -3.00 -8.84 -19.97
CA LEU A 23 -1.65 -9.04 -19.43
C LEU A 23 -1.52 -10.33 -18.61
N GLY A 24 -2.39 -11.33 -18.86
CA GLY A 24 -2.29 -12.67 -18.29
C GLY A 24 -2.50 -12.73 -16.77
N GLY A 25 -3.25 -11.79 -16.21
CA GLY A 25 -3.49 -11.63 -14.78
C GLY A 25 -4.85 -12.11 -14.27
N HIS A 26 -5.05 -11.95 -12.97
CA HIS A 26 -6.29 -12.29 -12.28
C HIS A 26 -6.84 -11.09 -11.51
N TRP A 27 -8.17 -10.92 -11.51
CA TRP A 27 -8.86 -9.87 -10.76
C TRP A 27 -9.37 -10.40 -9.41
N SER A 28 -9.25 -9.61 -8.35
CA SER A 28 -9.76 -9.93 -7.01
C SER A 28 -10.30 -8.68 -6.32
N ARG A 29 -11.56 -8.74 -5.85
CA ARG A 29 -12.26 -7.62 -5.20
C ARG A 29 -12.22 -6.35 -6.06
N LYS A 30 -11.31 -5.41 -5.77
CA LYS A 30 -11.21 -4.07 -6.37
C LYS A 30 -9.96 -3.84 -7.23
N SER A 31 -9.11 -4.84 -7.39
CA SER A 31 -7.87 -4.74 -8.16
C SER A 31 -7.48 -6.08 -8.78
N GLY A 32 -6.58 -6.07 -9.75
CA GLY A 32 -5.98 -7.29 -10.30
C GLY A 32 -4.47 -7.26 -10.27
N MET A 33 -3.88 -8.45 -10.34
CA MET A 33 -2.45 -8.65 -10.54
C MET A 33 -2.24 -9.23 -11.92
N CYS A 34 -1.35 -8.63 -12.71
CA CYS A 34 -0.98 -9.10 -14.04
C CYS A 34 0.53 -8.97 -14.28
N ARG A 35 1.00 -9.48 -15.42
CA ARG A 35 2.40 -9.33 -15.84
C ARG A 35 2.67 -7.88 -16.21
N CYS A 36 3.79 -7.35 -15.74
CA CYS A 36 4.22 -6.03 -16.13
C CYS A 36 4.62 -6.02 -17.61
N PRO A 37 4.11 -5.10 -18.44
CA PRO A 37 4.50 -5.00 -19.83
C PRO A 37 5.86 -4.28 -20.04
N ALA A 38 6.45 -3.73 -18.97
CA ALA A 38 7.73 -3.00 -19.04
C ALA A 38 8.94 -3.94 -19.13
N HIS A 39 8.87 -5.13 -18.51
CA HIS A 39 9.95 -6.11 -18.49
C HIS A 39 9.45 -7.51 -18.86
N ASP A 40 10.36 -8.47 -19.05
CA ASP A 40 10.01 -9.88 -19.22
C ASP A 40 9.54 -10.48 -17.89
N ASP A 41 8.23 -10.36 -17.65
CA ASP A 41 7.63 -10.71 -16.37
C ASP A 41 7.06 -12.13 -16.36
N ARG A 42 7.72 -13.03 -15.62
CA ARG A 42 7.29 -14.44 -15.52
C ARG A 42 6.17 -14.66 -14.52
N THR A 43 6.14 -13.85 -13.46
CA THR A 43 5.17 -13.90 -12.36
C THR A 43 4.48 -12.55 -12.21
N PRO A 44 3.15 -12.46 -12.06
CA PRO A 44 2.45 -11.19 -11.98
C PRO A 44 3.06 -10.20 -10.96
N SER A 45 3.68 -9.13 -11.45
CA SER A 45 4.31 -8.08 -10.61
C SER A 45 3.58 -6.73 -10.68
N LEU A 46 2.63 -6.56 -11.61
CA LEU A 46 1.89 -5.32 -11.81
C LEU A 46 0.52 -5.39 -11.14
N SER A 47 0.26 -4.50 -10.19
CA SER A 47 -1.08 -4.25 -9.68
C SER A 47 -1.80 -3.24 -10.55
N VAL A 48 -3.08 -3.50 -10.83
CA VAL A 48 -3.99 -2.58 -11.54
C VAL A 48 -5.27 -2.45 -10.73
N GLY A 49 -5.70 -1.23 -10.43
CA GLY A 49 -6.90 -0.94 -9.63
C GLY A 49 -7.65 0.28 -10.11
N VAL A 50 -8.83 0.53 -9.56
CA VAL A 50 -9.68 1.66 -9.94
C VAL A 50 -9.78 2.66 -8.80
N ALA A 51 -9.47 3.91 -9.09
CA ALA A 51 -9.76 5.08 -8.27
C ALA A 51 -11.05 5.76 -8.75
N GLN A 52 -11.38 6.94 -8.20
CA GLN A 52 -12.63 7.63 -8.52
C GLN A 52 -12.80 7.97 -10.01
N SER A 53 -11.72 8.38 -10.68
CA SER A 53 -11.73 8.83 -12.09
C SER A 53 -10.61 8.23 -12.95
N ALA A 54 -9.82 7.30 -12.40
CA ALA A 54 -8.65 6.75 -13.08
C ALA A 54 -8.39 5.28 -12.72
N ILE A 55 -7.70 4.58 -13.62
CA ILE A 55 -7.07 3.29 -13.40
C ILE A 55 -5.66 3.55 -12.87
N LEU A 56 -5.38 3.06 -11.67
CA LEU A 56 -4.06 3.13 -11.04
C LEU A 56 -3.29 1.85 -11.32
N PHE A 57 -1.97 1.96 -11.40
CA PHE A 57 -1.09 0.81 -11.53
C PHE A 57 0.19 1.00 -10.74
N HIS A 58 0.80 -0.11 -10.32
CA HIS A 58 2.10 -0.11 -9.64
C HIS A 58 2.82 -1.44 -9.88
N CYS A 59 4.09 -1.38 -10.29
CA CYS A 59 4.94 -2.56 -10.47
C CYS A 59 5.79 -2.79 -9.22
N PHE A 60 5.60 -3.94 -8.57
CA PHE A 60 6.38 -4.32 -7.38
C PHE A 60 7.80 -4.81 -7.71
N ALA A 61 8.12 -5.00 -8.98
CA ALA A 61 9.47 -5.35 -9.44
C ALA A 61 10.39 -4.14 -9.67
N GLY A 62 9.86 -2.91 -9.50
CA GLY A 62 10.68 -1.69 -9.53
C GLY A 62 10.67 -0.90 -10.84
N CYS A 63 9.82 -1.23 -11.81
CA CYS A 63 9.65 -0.42 -13.02
C CYS A 63 9.09 0.96 -12.70
N SER A 64 9.57 1.98 -13.40
CA SER A 64 9.04 3.34 -13.31
C SER A 64 7.64 3.44 -13.93
N SER A 65 6.90 4.49 -13.58
CA SER A 65 5.58 4.74 -14.18
C SER A 65 5.68 4.95 -15.69
N GLU A 66 6.73 5.61 -16.18
CA GLU A 66 7.01 5.85 -17.59
C GLU A 66 7.26 4.55 -18.36
N GLU A 67 8.05 3.65 -17.79
CA GLU A 67 8.35 2.34 -18.40
C GLU A 67 7.09 1.49 -18.54
N VAL A 68 6.25 1.46 -17.49
CA VAL A 68 4.97 0.75 -17.53
C VAL A 68 4.02 1.38 -18.54
N LEU A 69 3.93 2.71 -18.62
CA LEU A 69 3.12 3.41 -19.63
C LEU A 69 3.62 3.11 -21.06
N ALA A 70 4.93 3.05 -21.28
CA ALA A 70 5.51 2.65 -22.55
C ALA A 70 5.17 1.18 -22.89
N GLY A 71 5.21 0.29 -21.88
CA GLY A 71 4.71 -1.08 -21.98
C GLY A 71 3.24 -1.14 -22.40
N PHE A 72 2.35 -0.42 -21.70
CA PHE A 72 0.93 -0.34 -22.05
C PHE A 72 0.71 0.11 -23.48
N LYS A 73 1.43 1.13 -23.95
CA LYS A 73 1.35 1.60 -25.33
C LYS A 73 1.70 0.51 -26.35
N ARG A 74 2.73 -0.32 -26.07
CA ARG A 74 3.08 -1.48 -26.92
C ARG A 74 1.97 -2.53 -26.99
N HIS A 75 1.13 -2.60 -25.96
CA HIS A 75 -0.07 -3.45 -25.91
C HIS A 75 -1.34 -2.73 -26.38
N GLY A 76 -1.23 -1.57 -27.01
CA GLY A 76 -2.36 -0.82 -27.56
C GLY A 76 -3.18 -0.04 -26.52
N ILE A 77 -2.74 0.02 -25.27
CA ILE A 77 -3.41 0.76 -24.18
C ILE A 77 -2.82 2.16 -24.13
N GLN A 78 -3.62 3.17 -24.45
CA GLN A 78 -3.19 4.57 -24.42
C GLN A 78 -3.41 5.17 -23.03
N PRO A 79 -2.60 6.16 -22.60
CA PRO A 79 -2.79 6.82 -21.30
C PRO A 79 -4.21 7.35 -21.07
N ARG A 80 -4.88 7.85 -22.12
CA ARG A 80 -6.28 8.31 -22.05
C ARG A 80 -7.27 7.21 -21.65
N ASP A 81 -6.98 5.95 -21.98
CA ASP A 81 -7.86 4.82 -21.70
C ASP A 81 -7.90 4.50 -20.20
N LEU A 82 -6.89 4.98 -19.46
CA LEU A 82 -6.76 4.87 -18.01
C LEU A 82 -7.62 5.89 -17.25
N PHE A 83 -8.35 6.78 -17.93
CA PHE A 83 -9.20 7.79 -17.30
C PHE A 83 -10.65 7.66 -17.76
N ASP A 84 -11.58 8.23 -16.98
CA ASP A 84 -13.01 8.28 -17.33
C ASP A 84 -13.35 9.35 -18.39
N GLY A 85 -12.35 10.10 -18.86
CA GLY A 85 -12.51 11.15 -19.87
C GLY A 85 -13.06 12.47 -19.34
N ARG A 86 -13.32 12.60 -18.03
CA ARG A 86 -13.91 13.81 -17.43
C ARG A 86 -12.91 14.92 -17.11
N GLY A 87 -11.66 14.77 -17.53
CA GLY A 87 -10.64 15.83 -17.40
C GLY A 87 -10.43 16.31 -15.97
N SER A 88 -10.62 15.44 -14.97
CA SER A 88 -10.34 15.81 -13.59
C SER A 88 -8.84 15.81 -13.36
N VAL A 89 -8.28 16.95 -12.95
CA VAL A 89 -6.93 17.01 -12.39
C VAL A 89 -6.96 16.16 -11.13
N VAL A 90 -6.36 14.97 -11.19
CA VAL A 90 -6.11 14.16 -10.00
C VAL A 90 -5.02 14.87 -9.22
N VAL A 91 -5.42 15.79 -8.34
CA VAL A 91 -4.52 16.31 -7.32
C VAL A 91 -4.18 15.10 -6.45
N PRO A 92 -2.89 14.71 -6.33
CA PRO A 92 -2.51 13.68 -5.37
C PRO A 92 -3.12 14.10 -4.03
N ALA A 93 -3.97 13.26 -3.45
CA ALA A 93 -4.37 13.48 -2.08
C ALA A 93 -3.07 13.45 -1.28
N GLU A 94 -2.62 14.60 -0.81
CA GLU A 94 -1.52 14.66 0.13
C GLU A 94 -1.90 13.72 1.25
N LYS A 95 -1.09 12.66 1.46
CA LYS A 95 -1.19 11.92 2.70
C LYS A 95 -1.03 12.98 3.79
N PRO A 96 -1.99 13.16 4.70
CA PRO A 96 -1.82 14.11 5.78
C PRO A 96 -0.49 13.81 6.45
N PHE A 97 0.45 14.75 6.35
CA PHE A 97 1.68 14.68 7.12
C PHE A 97 1.28 14.93 8.56
N GLY A 98 1.22 13.87 9.36
CA GLY A 98 0.58 13.92 10.65
C GLY A 98 0.72 12.59 11.38
N PRO A 99 0.36 12.57 12.67
CA PRO A 99 0.50 11.37 13.48
C PRO A 99 -0.35 10.22 12.92
N ASP A 100 0.30 9.09 12.62
CA ASP A 100 -0.41 7.88 12.19
C ASP A 100 -1.18 7.34 13.40
N ALA A 101 -2.51 7.46 13.35
CA ALA A 101 -3.38 7.05 14.45
C ALA A 101 -3.24 5.55 14.78
N ASN A 102 -2.96 4.70 13.79
CA ASN A 102 -2.73 3.28 14.01
C ASN A 102 -1.37 3.05 14.67
N ALA A 103 -0.34 3.76 14.25
CA ALA A 103 0.97 3.69 14.89
C ALA A 103 0.92 4.18 16.34
N LEU A 104 0.27 5.33 16.60
CA LEU A 104 0.07 5.86 17.94
C LEU A 104 -0.68 4.85 18.82
N ARG A 105 -1.75 4.25 18.29
CA ARG A 105 -2.51 3.20 18.99
C ARG A 105 -1.63 2.00 19.35
N LEU A 106 -0.81 1.52 18.43
CA LEU A 106 0.09 0.39 18.68
C LEU A 106 1.15 0.75 19.74
N TRP A 107 1.74 1.94 19.67
CA TRP A 107 2.72 2.40 20.66
C TRP A 107 2.11 2.60 22.04
N GLN A 108 0.87 3.12 22.13
CA GLN A 108 0.15 3.27 23.40
C GLN A 108 -0.18 1.92 24.04
N GLN A 109 -0.54 0.91 23.24
CA GLN A 109 -0.81 -0.46 23.69
C GLN A 109 0.45 -1.22 24.11
N ALA A 110 1.62 -0.83 23.62
CA ALA A 110 2.88 -1.44 24.00
C ALA A 110 3.20 -1.18 25.48
N VAL A 111 3.91 -2.10 26.11
CA VAL A 111 4.32 -2.03 27.52
C VAL A 111 5.81 -1.68 27.63
N PRO A 112 6.28 -1.17 28.79
CA PRO A 112 7.72 -1.04 29.05
C PRO A 112 8.46 -2.37 28.82
N LEU A 113 9.77 -2.28 28.52
CA LEU A 113 10.58 -3.44 28.17
C LEU A 113 10.77 -4.43 29.33
N SER A 114 10.72 -3.96 30.57
CA SER A 114 11.00 -4.77 31.76
C SER A 114 10.17 -6.05 31.77
N ASP A 115 10.84 -7.18 32.00
CA ASP A 115 10.23 -8.52 32.10
C ASP A 115 9.56 -9.00 30.80
N THR A 116 9.99 -8.49 29.64
CA THR A 116 9.47 -8.91 28.32
C THR A 116 10.49 -9.69 27.49
N LEU A 117 10.02 -10.33 26.40
CA LEU A 117 10.89 -10.88 25.36
C LEU A 117 11.75 -9.80 24.69
N GLY A 118 11.25 -8.56 24.65
CA GLY A 118 11.96 -7.41 24.11
C GLY A 118 13.24 -7.09 24.90
N GLU A 119 13.17 -7.07 26.24
CA GLU A 119 14.34 -6.85 27.09
C GLU A 119 15.38 -7.95 26.92
N HIS A 120 14.96 -9.22 26.97
CA HIS A 120 15.85 -10.36 26.74
C HIS A 120 16.54 -10.31 25.37
N TYR A 121 15.80 -9.95 24.32
CA TYR A 121 16.34 -9.80 22.98
C TYR A 121 17.41 -8.70 22.91
N LEU A 122 17.15 -7.52 23.47
CA LEU A 122 18.08 -6.40 23.46
C LEU A 122 19.35 -6.70 24.26
N ALA A 123 19.21 -7.31 25.44
CA ALA A 123 20.34 -7.77 26.25
C ALA A 123 21.23 -8.75 25.49
N LYS A 124 20.63 -9.74 24.81
CA LYS A 124 21.36 -10.71 23.96
C LYS A 124 22.07 -10.04 22.77
N ARG A 125 21.59 -8.88 22.33
CA ARG A 125 22.20 -8.07 21.27
C ARG A 125 23.17 -7.02 21.79
N SER A 126 23.46 -6.98 23.10
CA SER A 126 24.30 -5.95 23.74
C SER A 126 23.80 -4.52 23.49
N ILE A 127 22.48 -4.35 23.31
CA ILE A 127 21.86 -3.04 23.14
C ILE A 127 21.34 -2.61 24.51
N SER A 128 22.04 -1.69 25.15
CA SER A 128 21.71 -1.19 26.50
C SER A 128 20.84 0.06 26.50
N LEU A 129 20.34 0.49 25.35
CA LEU A 129 19.52 1.69 25.23
C LEU A 129 18.24 1.54 26.05
N ARG A 130 18.11 2.33 27.12
CA ARG A 130 16.88 2.45 27.90
C ARG A 130 16.18 3.75 27.51
N SER A 131 15.11 3.63 26.74
CA SER A 131 14.25 4.75 26.34
C SER A 131 12.80 4.37 26.58
N CYS A 132 12.00 5.29 27.13
CA CYS A 132 10.54 5.10 27.25
C CYS A 132 9.84 5.04 25.88
N GLU A 133 10.52 5.49 24.82
CA GLU A 133 10.04 5.41 23.45
C GLU A 133 10.20 4.02 22.83
N LEU A 134 11.05 3.17 23.42
CA LEU A 134 11.23 1.77 23.02
C LEU A 134 10.41 0.87 23.95
N ARG A 135 9.36 0.26 23.40
CA ARG A 135 8.36 -0.52 24.13
C ARG A 135 8.20 -1.90 23.49
N PHE A 136 7.48 -2.81 24.15
CA PHE A 136 7.22 -4.17 23.66
C PHE A 136 5.72 -4.40 23.47
N LEU A 137 5.33 -5.03 22.36
CA LEU A 137 3.95 -5.44 22.11
C LEU A 137 3.91 -6.89 21.63
N ASP A 138 3.34 -7.77 22.44
CA ASP A 138 3.33 -9.22 22.21
C ASP A 138 2.47 -9.65 21.00
N ARG A 139 1.45 -8.84 20.66
CA ARG A 139 0.52 -9.10 19.55
C ARG A 139 0.47 -7.95 18.55
N THR A 140 1.59 -7.73 17.86
CA THR A 140 1.69 -6.71 16.81
C THR A 140 1.17 -7.24 15.48
N PRO A 141 0.24 -6.54 14.79
CA PRO A 141 -0.28 -6.98 13.51
C PRO A 141 0.79 -6.82 12.41
N LEU A 142 1.03 -7.89 11.65
CA LEU A 142 1.92 -7.92 10.48
C LEU A 142 1.15 -8.41 9.25
N GLY A 143 1.17 -7.59 8.20
CA GLY A 143 0.51 -7.89 6.92
C GLY A 143 -0.80 -7.13 6.74
N ARG A 144 -1.48 -7.42 5.63
CA ARG A 144 -2.76 -6.79 5.24
C ARG A 144 -3.91 -7.78 5.45
N LYS A 145 -5.11 -7.27 5.74
CA LYS A 145 -6.31 -8.12 5.84
C LYS A 145 -6.60 -8.84 4.50
N PRO A 146 -6.99 -10.12 4.50
CA PRO A 146 -7.31 -10.96 5.67
C PRO A 146 -6.11 -11.68 6.30
N ASP A 147 -4.95 -11.71 5.64
CA ASP A 147 -3.78 -12.51 5.99
C ASP A 147 -2.91 -11.89 7.11
N VAL A 148 -3.54 -11.16 8.03
CA VAL A 148 -2.83 -10.51 9.15
C VAL A 148 -2.37 -11.57 10.13
N ARG A 149 -1.07 -11.60 10.39
CA ARG A 149 -0.47 -12.38 11.48
C ARG A 149 -0.25 -11.48 12.68
N PHE A 150 -0.31 -12.03 13.88
CA PHE A 150 0.02 -11.31 15.11
C PHE A 150 1.29 -11.90 15.69
N LEU A 151 2.32 -11.07 15.85
CA LEU A 151 3.66 -11.49 16.29
C LEU A 151 4.18 -10.53 17.37
N PRO A 152 5.04 -10.99 18.28
CA PRO A 152 5.71 -10.12 19.24
C PRO A 152 6.67 -9.17 18.52
N ALA A 153 6.70 -7.91 18.93
CA ALA A 153 7.59 -6.91 18.34
C ALA A 153 8.07 -5.87 19.38
N LEU A 154 9.27 -5.35 19.12
CA LEU A 154 9.73 -4.09 19.69
C LEU A 154 9.10 -2.94 18.88
N ILE A 155 8.53 -1.97 19.58
CA ILE A 155 7.93 -0.76 19.00
C ILE A 155 8.75 0.43 19.46
N ALA A 156 9.36 1.15 18.51
CA ALA A 156 10.11 2.36 18.77
C ALA A 156 9.34 3.56 18.20
N ALA A 157 8.98 4.52 19.05
CA ALA A 157 8.40 5.77 18.58
C ALA A 157 9.48 6.73 18.06
N VAL A 158 9.24 7.29 16.88
CA VAL A 158 9.96 8.45 16.35
C VAL A 158 9.03 9.65 16.47
N ARG A 159 9.45 10.67 17.21
CA ARG A 159 8.67 11.88 17.45
C ARG A 159 9.24 13.04 16.65
N MET A 160 8.35 13.78 16.00
CA MET A 160 8.60 15.12 15.49
C MET A 160 7.71 16.11 16.26
N ASP A 161 7.85 17.41 16.01
CA ASP A 161 7.02 18.46 16.64
C ASP A 161 5.51 18.23 16.42
N ILE A 162 5.16 17.44 15.41
CA ILE A 162 3.79 17.06 15.04
C ILE A 162 3.29 15.75 15.67
N GLY A 163 4.10 15.04 16.46
CA GLY A 163 3.75 13.78 17.13
C GLY A 163 4.53 12.55 16.63
N ILE A 164 4.00 11.34 16.88
CA ILE A 164 4.61 10.09 16.41
C ILE A 164 4.37 9.95 14.90
N VAL A 165 5.45 9.85 14.15
CA VAL A 165 5.44 9.67 12.70
C VAL A 165 5.80 8.23 12.31
N CYS A 166 5.22 7.74 11.22
CA CYS A 166 5.43 6.39 10.67
C CYS A 166 5.48 6.42 9.15
#